data_AF-S1N5B1-F1
#
_entry.id   AF-S1N5B1-F1
#
_cell.length_a   1.000
_cell.length_b   1.000
_cell.length_c   1.000
_cell.angle_alpha   90.00
_cell.angle_beta   90.00
_cell.angle_gamma   90.00
#
_symmetry.space_group_name_H-M   'P 1'
#
loop_
_entity.id
_entity.type
_entity.pdbx_description
1 polymer ?
#
loop_
_entity_poly.entity_id
_entity_poly.type
_entity_poly.pdbx_seq_one_letter_code
_entity_poly.pdbx_strand_id
1 'polypeptide(L)'
;MEKMKNMKNIAISFVLLLFVFLVLLFIATIFKSLLFTKIFGGVAILLTALLTLVGYLFTKMSYKGIGAKGPLFVPKALGVGITINPYHWLGKCIWLGLELLLIVVLIQFLLA
;
A
#
# COMPACT_ATOMS: atom_id res chain seq x y z
N MET A 1 4.25 18.95 -19.08
CA MET A 1 3.79 17.72 -19.77
C MET A 1 4.45 16.45 -19.22
N GLU A 2 5.77 16.44 -19.04
CA GLU A 2 6.53 15.27 -18.57
C GLU A 2 6.12 14.77 -17.17
N LYS A 3 5.85 15.67 -16.23
CA LYS A 3 5.38 15.33 -14.87
C LYS A 3 4.03 14.60 -14.85
N MET A 4 3.10 14.98 -15.75
CA MET A 4 1.80 14.29 -15.91
C MET A 4 1.96 12.92 -16.55
N LYS A 5 2.87 12.77 -17.52
CA LYS A 5 3.19 11.49 -18.16
C LYS A 5 3.76 10.49 -17.14
N ASN A 6 4.63 10.96 -16.25
CA ASN A 6 5.20 10.11 -15.20
C ASN A 6 4.17 9.69 -14.15
N MET A 7 3.26 10.59 -13.73
CA MET A 7 2.17 10.19 -12.82
C MET A 7 1.22 9.17 -13.46
N LYS A 8 0.90 9.33 -14.76
CA LYS A 8 0.08 8.36 -15.49
C LYS A 8 0.75 6.99 -15.56
N ASN A 9 2.05 6.94 -15.83
CA ASN A 9 2.80 5.69 -15.85
C ASN A 9 2.84 5.02 -14.46
N ILE A 10 3.07 5.80 -13.39
CA ILE A 10 3.01 5.29 -12.01
C ILE A 10 1.63 4.71 -11.70
N ALA A 11 0.56 5.41 -12.10
CA ALA A 11 -0.80 4.92 -11.91
C ALA A 11 -1.06 3.61 -12.69
N ILE A 12 -0.59 3.52 -13.94
CA ILE A 12 -0.70 2.29 -14.75
C ILE A 12 0.09 1.14 -14.10
N SER A 13 1.33 1.38 -13.68
CA SER A 13 2.16 0.39 -12.99
C SER A 13 1.50 -0.08 -11.69
N PHE A 14 0.88 0.83 -10.94
CA PHE A 14 0.14 0.49 -9.73
C PHE A 14 -1.08 -0.40 -10.02
N VAL A 15 -1.87 -0.08 -11.05
CA VAL A 15 -3.01 -0.89 -11.47
C VAL A 15 -2.57 -2.29 -11.93
N LEU A 16 -1.49 -2.37 -12.72
CA LEU A 16 -0.89 -3.64 -13.13
C LEU A 16 -0.43 -4.47 -11.93
N LEU A 17 0.25 -3.85 -10.96
CA LEU A 17 0.71 -4.52 -9.75
C LEU A 17 -0.47 -5.04 -8.92
N LEU A 18 -1.54 -4.26 -8.80
CA LEU A 18 -2.78 -4.67 -8.13
C LEU A 18 -3.45 -5.86 -8.85
N PHE A 19 -3.48 -5.85 -10.18
CA PHE A 19 -4.02 -6.95 -10.96
C PHE A 19 -3.23 -8.25 -10.75
N VAL A 20 -1.88 -8.18 -10.82
CA VAL A 20 -1.01 -9.33 -10.53
C VAL A 20 -1.26 -9.85 -9.11
N PHE A 21 -1.38 -8.97 -8.14
CA PHE A 21 -1.69 -9.32 -6.75
C PHE A 21 -3.02 -10.10 -6.63
N LEU A 22 -4.09 -9.64 -7.29
CA LEU A 22 -5.38 -10.33 -7.28
C LEU A 22 -5.31 -11.72 -7.95
N VAL A 23 -4.55 -11.86 -9.05
CA VAL A 23 -4.33 -13.15 -9.71
C VAL A 23 -3.59 -14.12 -8.78
N LEU A 24 -2.55 -13.66 -8.08
CA LEU A 24 -1.81 -14.49 -7.12
C LEU A 24 -2.70 -14.97 -5.97
N LEU A 25 -3.57 -14.09 -5.44
CA LEU A 25 -4.54 -14.46 -4.41
C LEU A 25 -5.54 -15.50 -4.92
N PHE A 26 -6.03 -15.36 -6.16
CA PHE A 26 -6.94 -16.33 -6.78
C PHE A 26 -6.28 -17.70 -7.00
N ILE A 27 -5.02 -17.73 -7.44
CA ILE A 27 -4.26 -18.98 -7.56
C ILE A 27 -4.12 -19.66 -6.19
N ALA A 28 -3.84 -18.88 -5.14
CA ALA A 28 -3.71 -19.40 -3.79
C ALA A 28 -4.99 -20.08 -3.24
N THR A 29 -6.18 -19.69 -3.71
CA THR A 29 -7.44 -20.35 -3.30
C THR A 29 -7.70 -21.66 -4.03
N ILE A 30 -7.12 -21.85 -5.22
CA ILE A 30 -7.25 -23.09 -6.01
C ILE A 30 -6.31 -24.17 -5.48
N PHE A 31 -5.05 -23.81 -5.18
CA PHE A 31 -4.04 -24.75 -4.72
C PHE A 31 -4.05 -24.89 -3.20
N LYS A 32 -4.68 -25.95 -2.69
CA LYS A 32 -4.83 -26.23 -1.25
C LYS A 32 -3.58 -26.82 -0.56
N SER A 33 -2.42 -26.75 -1.20
CA SER A 33 -1.18 -27.24 -0.60
C SER A 33 -0.65 -26.21 0.39
N LEU A 34 -0.27 -26.65 1.60
CA LEU A 34 0.28 -25.79 2.65
C LEU A 34 1.49 -24.98 2.14
N LEU A 35 2.36 -25.61 1.34
CA LEU A 35 3.52 -24.94 0.76
C LEU A 35 3.10 -23.79 -0.18
N PHE A 36 2.11 -24.04 -1.04
CA PHE A 36 1.57 -23.02 -1.95
C PHE A 36 0.89 -21.90 -1.18
N THR A 37 0.09 -22.21 -0.17
CA THR A 37 -0.54 -21.19 0.68
C THR A 37 0.51 -20.31 1.34
N LYS A 38 1.59 -20.88 1.91
CA LYS A 38 2.66 -20.11 2.54
C LYS A 38 3.43 -19.22 1.55
N ILE A 39 3.76 -19.73 0.37
CA ILE A 39 4.48 -18.95 -0.65
C ILE A 39 3.61 -17.79 -1.16
N PHE A 40 2.40 -18.10 -1.64
CA PHE A 40 1.54 -17.07 -2.26
C PHE A 40 0.98 -16.09 -1.23
N GLY A 41 0.63 -16.55 -0.02
CA GLY A 41 0.22 -15.68 1.07
C GLY A 41 1.35 -14.77 1.55
N GLY A 42 2.58 -15.29 1.65
CA GLY A 42 3.75 -14.49 2.01
C GLY A 42 4.06 -13.43 0.95
N VAL A 43 4.04 -13.81 -0.33
CA VAL A 43 4.18 -12.88 -1.46
C VAL A 43 3.07 -11.84 -1.45
N ALA A 44 1.83 -12.22 -1.14
CA ALA A 44 0.71 -11.29 -1.04
C ALA A 44 0.93 -10.26 0.08
N ILE A 45 1.35 -10.68 1.27
CA ILE A 45 1.62 -9.76 2.38
C ILE A 45 2.76 -8.80 2.01
N LEU A 46 3.84 -9.30 1.40
CA LEU A 46 4.97 -8.49 0.93
C LEU A 46 4.56 -7.47 -0.13
N LEU A 47 3.72 -7.88 -1.10
CA LEU A 47 3.17 -6.97 -2.11
C LEU A 47 2.27 -5.91 -1.46
N THR A 48 1.49 -6.28 -0.44
CA THR A 48 0.66 -5.34 0.31
C THR A 48 1.52 -4.30 1.01
N ALA A 49 2.60 -4.70 1.69
CA ALA A 49 3.56 -3.79 2.32
C ALA A 49 4.19 -2.83 1.30
N LEU A 50 4.63 -3.34 0.15
CA LEU A 50 5.16 -2.51 -0.93
C LEU A 50 4.12 -1.50 -1.44
N LEU A 51 2.87 -1.92 -1.65
CA LEU A 51 1.78 -1.04 -2.07
C LEU A 51 1.46 0.02 -1.02
N THR A 52 1.48 -0.33 0.27
CA THR A 52 1.29 0.61 1.39
C THR A 52 2.41 1.65 1.42
N LEU A 53 3.67 1.25 1.27
CA LEU A 53 4.81 2.15 1.18
C LEU A 53 4.71 3.10 -0.02
N VAL A 54 4.39 2.58 -1.20
CA VAL A 54 4.16 3.40 -2.40
C VAL A 54 3.00 4.37 -2.17
N GLY A 55 1.91 3.93 -1.53
CA GLY A 55 0.78 4.76 -1.15
C GLY A 55 1.17 5.90 -0.20
N TYR A 56 2.02 5.62 0.79
CA TYR A 56 2.57 6.62 1.69
C TYR A 56 3.41 7.67 0.94
N LEU A 57 4.33 7.23 0.08
CA LEU A 57 5.18 8.12 -0.72
C LEU A 57 4.36 8.99 -1.67
N PHE A 58 3.38 8.41 -2.35
CA PHE A 58 2.46 9.14 -3.22
C PHE A 58 1.70 10.21 -2.44
N THR A 59 1.11 9.83 -1.31
CA THR A 59 0.40 10.76 -0.41
C THR A 59 1.33 11.88 0.06
N LYS A 60 2.57 11.55 0.44
CA LYS A 60 3.58 12.53 0.87
C LYS A 60 3.94 13.54 -0.22
N MET A 61 4.00 13.11 -1.47
CA MET A 61 4.21 14.00 -2.62
C MET A 61 2.99 14.90 -2.86
N SER A 62 1.78 14.34 -2.83
CA SER A 62 0.54 15.06 -3.13
C SER A 62 0.20 16.15 -2.09
N TYR A 63 0.53 15.95 -0.82
CA TYR A 63 0.13 16.87 0.27
C TYR A 63 1.28 17.65 0.90
N LYS A 64 2.41 17.80 0.19
CA LYS A 64 3.56 18.58 0.69
C LYS A 64 3.19 20.01 1.11
N GLY A 65 2.20 20.62 0.45
CA GLY A 65 1.70 21.96 0.76
C GLY A 65 0.83 22.07 2.03
N ILE A 66 0.25 20.96 2.51
CA ILE A 66 -0.57 20.95 3.73
C ILE A 66 0.33 20.97 4.98
N GLY A 67 1.44 20.22 4.93
CA GLY A 67 2.42 20.17 6.00
C GLY A 67 1.91 19.59 7.32
N ALA A 68 2.71 19.74 8.37
CA ALA A 68 2.49 19.08 9.67
C ALA A 68 1.37 19.73 10.52
N LYS A 69 1.02 20.99 10.25
CA LYS A 69 -0.05 21.73 10.96
C LYS A 69 -1.45 21.51 10.34
N GLY A 70 -1.53 20.85 9.18
CA GLY A 70 -2.81 20.56 8.55
C GLY A 70 -3.58 19.43 9.24
N PRO A 71 -4.86 19.23 8.89
CA PRO A 71 -5.71 18.22 9.53
C PRO A 71 -5.19 16.79 9.30
N LEU A 72 -5.58 15.86 10.18
CA LEU A 72 -5.23 14.44 10.07
C LEU A 72 -5.86 13.80 8.82
N PHE A 73 -7.12 14.12 8.53
CA PHE A 73 -7.85 13.63 7.37
C PHE A 73 -7.84 14.69 6.27
N VAL A 74 -7.45 14.29 5.06
CA VAL A 74 -7.40 15.17 3.89
C VAL A 74 -8.13 14.53 2.70
N PRO A 75 -8.80 15.29 1.83
CA PRO A 75 -9.45 14.74 0.64
C PRO A 75 -8.43 14.07 -0.28
N LYS A 76 -8.74 12.90 -0.85
CA LYS A 76 -7.83 12.17 -1.76
C LYS A 76 -7.44 13.00 -2.99
N ALA A 77 -6.17 12.94 -3.37
CA ALA A 77 -5.63 13.68 -4.51
C ALA A 77 -6.12 13.10 -5.85
N LEU A 78 -6.44 11.79 -5.86
CA LEU A 78 -7.03 11.08 -6.98
C LEU A 78 -8.21 10.24 -6.48
N GLY A 79 -9.35 10.33 -7.19
CA GLY A 79 -10.58 9.61 -6.86
C GLY A 79 -11.41 10.27 -5.76
N VAL A 80 -12.39 9.53 -5.23
CA VAL A 80 -13.32 10.00 -4.19
C VAL A 80 -12.89 9.45 -2.82
N GLY A 81 -12.99 10.28 -1.79
CA GLY A 81 -12.80 9.89 -0.38
C GLY A 81 -11.74 10.70 0.36
N ILE A 82 -11.41 10.23 1.57
CA ILE A 82 -10.40 10.83 2.46
C ILE A 82 -9.17 9.92 2.57
N THR A 83 -8.03 10.53 2.89
CA THR A 83 -6.77 9.85 3.23
C THR A 83 -6.15 10.50 4.46
N ILE A 84 -5.08 9.88 4.98
CA ILE A 84 -4.39 10.31 6.19
C ILE A 84 -3.19 11.17 5.81
N ASN A 85 -3.13 12.39 6.34
CA ASN A 85 -2.03 13.32 6.13
C ASN A 85 -0.71 12.74 6.69
N PRO A 86 0.28 12.44 5.83
CA PRO A 86 1.53 11.80 6.24
C PRO A 86 2.48 12.77 6.97
N TYR A 87 2.17 14.06 6.99
CA TYR A 87 2.95 15.06 7.72
C TYR A 87 2.44 15.31 9.14
N HIS A 88 1.15 15.03 9.40
CA HIS A 88 0.58 15.12 10.73
C HIS A 88 1.22 14.07 11.66
N TRP A 89 1.47 14.40 12.93
CA TRP A 89 2.17 13.50 13.86
C TRP A 89 1.44 12.16 14.04
N LEU A 90 0.12 12.19 14.28
CA LEU A 90 -0.72 10.97 14.30
C LEU A 90 -0.70 10.25 12.94
N GLY A 91 -0.68 11.01 11.84
CA GLY A 91 -0.67 10.40 10.51
C GLY A 91 0.60 9.61 10.26
N LYS A 92 1.77 10.12 10.68
CA LYS A 92 3.04 9.37 10.66
C LYS A 92 2.94 8.09 11.50
N CYS A 93 2.39 8.17 12.71
CA CYS A 93 2.18 7.01 13.57
C CYS A 93 1.27 5.97 12.91
N ILE A 94 0.20 6.39 12.24
CA ILE A 94 -0.71 5.47 11.54
C ILE A 94 -0.01 4.80 10.35
N TRP A 95 0.70 5.56 9.52
CA TRP A 95 1.43 5.00 8.38
C TRP A 95 2.53 4.04 8.81
N LEU A 96 3.33 4.41 9.82
CA LEU A 96 4.35 3.51 10.39
C LEU A 96 3.72 2.29 11.08
N GLY A 97 2.60 2.49 11.78
CA GLY A 97 1.85 1.42 12.44
C GLY A 97 1.29 0.41 11.45
N LEU A 98 0.78 0.86 10.30
CA LEU A 98 0.33 -0.01 9.21
C LEU A 98 1.49 -0.87 8.67
N GLU A 99 2.65 -0.26 8.46
CA GLU A 99 3.83 -0.99 7.97
C GLU A 99 4.32 -2.03 9.00
N LEU A 100 4.41 -1.64 10.28
CA LEU A 100 4.77 -2.55 11.37
C LEU A 100 3.75 -3.70 11.52
N LEU A 101 2.46 -3.40 11.39
CA LEU A 101 1.40 -4.41 11.43
C LEU A 101 1.60 -5.45 10.32
N LEU A 102 1.90 -5.01 9.09
CA LEU A 102 2.15 -5.93 7.97
C LEU A 102 3.39 -6.81 8.21
N ILE A 103 4.44 -6.28 8.84
CA ILE A 103 5.61 -7.08 9.24
C ILE A 103 5.23 -8.13 10.28
N VAL A 104 4.46 -7.76 11.32
CA VAL A 104 4.00 -8.72 12.34
C VAL A 104 3.13 -9.79 11.71
N VAL A 105 2.19 -9.41 10.84
CA VAL A 105 1.34 -10.35 10.10
C VAL A 105 2.18 -11.29 9.24
N LEU A 106 3.21 -10.79 8.54
CA LEU A 106 4.12 -11.63 7.77
C LEU A 106 4.85 -12.65 8.64
N ILE A 107 5.42 -12.22 9.77
CA ILE A 107 6.14 -13.11 10.68
C ILE A 107 5.21 -14.18 11.22
N GLN A 108 4.02 -13.80 11.71
CA GLN A 108 3.04 -14.76 12.21
C GLN A 108 2.61 -15.74 11.12
N PHE A 109 2.36 -15.25 9.91
CA PHE A 109 1.95 -16.07 8.77
C PHE A 109 3.01 -17.09 8.35
N LEU A 110 4.30 -16.75 8.46
CA LEU A 110 5.39 -17.68 8.14
C LEU A 110 5.61 -18.72 9.24
N LEU A 111 5.47 -18.32 10.50
CA LEU A 111 5.72 -19.17 11.68
C LEU A 111 4.56 -20.11 12.03
N ALA A 112 3.31 -19.72 11.76
CA ALA A 112 2.12 -20.57 11.93
C ALA A 112 2.05 -21.67 10.86
#